data_AF-A0A0C2WTE1-F1
#
_entry.id   AF-A0A0C2WTE1-F1
#
_cell.length_a   1.000
_cell.length_b   1.000
_cell.length_c   1.000
_cell.angle_alpha   90.00
_cell.angle_beta   90.00
_cell.angle_gamma   90.00
#
_symmetry.space_group_name_H-M   'P 1'
#
loop_
_entity.id
_entity.type
_entity.pdbx_description
1 polymer ?
#
loop_
_entity_poly.entity_id
_entity_poly.type
_entity_poly.pdbx_seq_one_letter_code
_entity_poly.pdbx_strand_id
1 'polypeptide(L)' 'PEPYLAGAKKCNVDISSCLVVEDAPAGIRSGKTAGAKVLAVLTSHSLEAVKAAEPDWIVPDLT' A
#
# COMPACT_ATOMS: atom_id res chain seq x y z
N PRO A 1 0.65 8.51 5.74
CA PRO A 1 -0.26 7.57 6.43
C PRO A 1 -1.70 8.08 6.49
N GLU A 2 -1.89 9.41 6.64
CA GLU A 2 -3.20 10.04 6.82
C GLU A 2 -4.29 9.63 5.82
N PRO A 3 -4.03 9.50 4.49
CA PRO A 3 -5.09 9.11 3.55
C PRO A 3 -5.68 7.72 3.86
N TYR A 4 -4.84 6.74 4.21
CA TYR A 4 -5.31 5.38 4.53
C TYR A 4 -6.00 5.32 5.89
N LEU A 5 -5.48 6.03 6.90
CA LEU A 5 -6.15 6.17 8.20
C LEU A 5 -7.53 6.80 8.07
N ALA A 6 -7.65 7.84 7.24
CA ALA A 6 -8.93 8.48 6.95
C ALA A 6 -9.89 7.54 6.20
N GLY A 7 -9.37 6.75 5.25
CA GLY A 7 -10.14 5.72 4.53
C GLY A 7 -10.70 4.67 5.48
N ALA A 8 -9.84 4.04 6.30
CA ALA A 8 -10.24 3.04 7.29
C ALA A 8 -11.30 3.59 8.27
N LYS A 9 -11.11 4.82 8.75
CA LYS A 9 -12.09 5.52 9.61
C LYS A 9 -13.44 5.71 8.90
N LYS A 10 -13.45 6.14 7.64
CA LYS A 10 -14.69 6.33 6.86
C LYS A 10 -15.42 5.01 6.61
N CYS A 11 -14.69 3.92 6.45
CA CYS A 11 -15.22 2.58 6.28
C CYS A 11 -15.56 1.88 7.60
N ASN A 12 -15.27 2.50 8.76
CA ASN A 12 -15.46 1.92 10.09
C ASN A 12 -14.76 0.56 10.26
N VAL A 13 -13.52 0.45 9.77
CA VAL A 13 -12.66 -0.74 9.89
C VAL A 13 -11.33 -0.38 10.53
N ASP A 14 -10.71 -1.36 11.21
CA ASP A 14 -9.35 -1.21 11.72
C ASP A 14 -8.34 -1.22 10.55
N ILE A 15 -7.45 -0.25 10.52
CA ILE A 15 -6.41 -0.12 9.49
C ILE A 15 -5.48 -1.34 9.44
N SER A 16 -5.27 -2.02 10.57
CA SER A 16 -4.48 -3.27 10.62
C SER A 16 -5.17 -4.44 9.91
N SER A 17 -6.49 -4.34 9.70
CA SER A 17 -7.30 -5.30 8.94
C SER A 17 -7.51 -4.87 7.48
N CYS A 18 -6.89 -3.77 7.04
CA CYS A 18 -6.94 -3.32 5.65
C CYS A 18 -5.77 -3.86 4.82
N LEU A 19 -6.04 -4.11 3.54
CA LEU A 19 -5.03 -4.28 2.50
C LEU A 19 -4.95 -2.99 1.67
N VAL A 20 -3.78 -2.37 1.63
CA VAL A 20 -3.49 -1.27 0.70
C VAL A 20 -2.97 -1.85 -0.61
N VAL A 21 -3.62 -1.51 -1.72
CA VAL A 21 -3.14 -1.80 -3.07
C VAL A 21 -2.53 -0.51 -3.63
N GLU A 22 -1.26 -0.55 -3.99
CA GLU A 22 -0.49 0.64 -4.38
C GLU A 22 0.53 0.35 -5.47
N ASP A 23 0.90 1.35 -6.26
CA ASP A 23 1.93 1.26 -7.29
C ASP A 23 3.05 2.31 -7.11
N ALA A 24 2.90 3.23 -6.15
CA ALA A 24 3.85 4.31 -5.91
C ALA A 24 4.65 4.10 -4.60
N PRO A 25 5.98 4.33 -4.61
CA PRO A 25 6.82 4.19 -3.41
C PRO A 25 6.34 5.03 -2.20
N ALA A 26 5.83 6.23 -2.46
CA ALA A 26 5.29 7.09 -1.40
C ALA A 26 4.00 6.52 -0.79
N GLY A 27 3.12 5.97 -1.63
CA GLY A 27 1.89 5.30 -1.21
C GLY A 27 2.18 4.04 -0.41
N ILE A 28 3.10 3.20 -0.88
CA ILE A 28 3.54 1.98 -0.16
C ILE A 28 4.01 2.33 1.26
N ARG A 29 4.96 3.25 1.40
CA ARG A 29 5.44 3.69 2.73
C ARG A 29 4.32 4.27 3.58
N SER A 30 3.41 5.04 2.96
CA SER A 30 2.26 5.61 3.66
C SER A 30 1.31 4.54 4.20
N GLY A 31 1.06 3.47 3.44
CA GLY A 31 0.22 2.33 3.83
C GLY A 31 0.85 1.51 4.96
N LYS A 32 2.16 1.25 4.85
CA LYS A 32 2.94 0.58 5.91
C LYS A 32 2.92 1.37 7.21
N THR A 33 3.22 2.68 7.16
CA THR A 33 3.19 3.56 8.34
C THR A 33 1.79 3.69 8.93
N ALA A 34 0.72 3.52 8.13
CA ALA A 34 -0.64 3.50 8.63
C ALA A 34 -0.97 2.21 9.43
N GLY A 35 -0.14 1.17 9.34
CA GLY A 35 -0.34 -0.13 10.01
C GLY A 35 -1.03 -1.18 9.14
N ALA A 36 -1.30 -0.88 7.87
CA ALA A 36 -1.86 -1.83 6.92
C ALA A 36 -0.79 -2.74 6.30
N LYS A 37 -1.23 -3.88 5.77
CA LYS A 37 -0.43 -4.65 4.82
C LYS A 37 -0.52 -4.03 3.43
N VAL A 38 0.57 -4.11 2.66
CA VAL A 38 0.64 -3.49 1.32
C VAL A 38 0.93 -4.52 0.23
N LEU A 39 0.04 -4.60 -0.75
CA LEU A 39 0.24 -5.26 -2.04
C LEU A 39 0.66 -4.22 -3.07
N ALA A 40 1.91 -4.30 -3.53
CA ALA A 40 2.38 -3.42 -4.59
C ALA A 40 2.09 -3.99 -5.98
N VAL A 41 1.63 -3.14 -6.90
CA VAL A 41 1.35 -3.48 -8.30
C VAL A 41 2.35 -2.75 -9.21
N LEU A 42 2.98 -3.47 -10.14
CA LEU A 42 4.02 -2.92 -11.02
C LEU A 42 3.45 -2.20 -12.25
N THR A 43 2.69 -1.13 -12.03
CA THR A 43 2.09 -0.31 -13.10
C THR A 43 2.92 0.94 -13.41
N SER A 44 3.06 1.87 -12.47
CA SER A 44 3.61 3.21 -12.74
C SER A 44 5.09 3.38 -12.39
N HIS A 45 5.67 2.47 -11.60
CA HIS A 45 7.04 2.59 -11.08
C HIS A 45 7.84 1.31 -11.33
N SER A 46 9.17 1.45 -11.41
CA SER A 46 10.06 0.31 -11.60
C SER A 46 10.04 -0.65 -10.40
N LEU A 47 10.38 -1.91 -10.66
CA LEU A 47 10.49 -2.92 -9.61
C LEU A 47 11.47 -2.52 -8.50
N GLU A 48 12.58 -1.88 -8.86
CA GLU A 48 13.60 -1.41 -7.92
C GLU A 48 13.02 -0.33 -6.99
N ALA A 49 12.29 0.63 -7.55
CA ALA A 49 11.67 1.70 -6.77
C ALA A 49 10.58 1.15 -5.83
N VAL A 50 9.79 0.19 -6.30
CA VAL A 50 8.77 -0.50 -5.49
C VAL A 50 9.41 -1.32 -4.38
N LYS A 51 10.43 -2.13 -4.69
CA LYS A 51 11.16 -2.94 -3.69
C LYS A 51 11.79 -2.09 -2.59
N ALA A 52 12.36 -0.94 -2.95
CA ALA A 52 12.95 0.00 -1.99
C ALA A 52 11.92 0.62 -1.03
N ALA A 53 10.62 0.53 -1.33
CA ALA A 53 9.55 0.96 -0.43
C ALA A 53 9.05 -0.14 0.51
N GLU A 54 9.57 -1.37 0.40
CA GLU A 54 9.31 -2.50 1.30
C GLU A 54 7.81 -2.88 1.45
N PRO A 55 7.09 -3.14 0.34
CA PRO A 55 5.73 -3.70 0.42
C PRO A 55 5.77 -5.13 0.98
N ASP A 56 4.62 -5.63 1.44
CA ASP A 56 4.50 -7.02 1.90
C ASP A 56 4.47 -8.02 0.73
N TRP A 57 3.90 -7.61 -0.41
CA TRP A 57 3.88 -8.39 -1.65
C TRP A 57 4.06 -7.49 -2.87
N ILE A 58 4.50 -8.09 -3.98
CA ILE A 58 4.62 -7.42 -5.28
C ILE A 58 4.00 -8.34 -6.34
N VAL A 59 3.11 -7.79 -7.15
CA VAL A 59 2.48 -8.47 -8.29
C VAL A 59 2.66 -7.65 -9.57
N PRO A 60 2.74 -8.30 -10.75
CA PRO A 60 2.83 -7.59 -12.01
C PRO A 60 1.51 -6.85 -12.35
N ASP A 61 0.37 -7.45 -12.02
CA ASP A 61 -0.97 -6.94 -12.27
C ASP A 61 -1.99 -7.54 -11.26
N LEU A 62 -3.29 -7.25 -11.44
CA LEU A 62 -4.39 -7.70 -10.58
C LEU A 62 -5.32 -8.73 -11.28
N THR A 63 -4.86 -9.37 -12.34
CA THR A 63 -5.63 -10.35 -13.13
C THR A 63 -5.23 -11.79 -12.89
#